data_AF-A0A437AQ12-F1
#
_entry.id   AF-A0A437AQ12-F1
#
_cell.length_a   1.000
_cell.length_b   1.000
_cell.length_c   1.000
_cell.angle_alpha   90.00
_cell.angle_beta   90.00
_cell.angle_gamma   90.00
#
_symmetry.space_group_name_H-M   'P 1'
#
loop_
_entity.id
_entity.type
_entity.pdbx_description
1 polymer ?
#
loop_
_entity_poly.entity_id
_entity_poly.type
_entity_poly.pdbx_seq_one_letter_code
_entity_poly.pdbx_strand_id
1 'polypeptide(L)'
;MFDIEYFNEFNDETIYLVESKEKKPIQQDDEEKIEANILTLKYLLNQVTETELRDKLINKLSSIFKNQSFEITSQPKLSKKSEEINENLTNILQDDLLKCSSALKRRAVTFAEKVEEDKEIVKNTNEIIEKQVVKTDLNLKNMREVEGLSLYSIFLFTLVLFFAVYFVMTFL
;
A
#
# COMPACT_ATOMS: atom_id res chain seq x y z
N MET A 1 -26.09 -13.39 15.56
CA MET A 1 -25.72 -13.98 16.86
C MET A 1 -24.48 -13.24 17.32
N PHE A 2 -24.46 -12.71 18.54
CA PHE A 2 -23.28 -12.03 19.07
C PHE A 2 -22.15 -13.04 19.25
N ASP A 3 -20.98 -12.76 18.69
CA ASP A 3 -19.79 -13.57 18.83
C ASP A 3 -18.92 -13.01 19.95
N ILE A 4 -18.90 -13.73 21.07
CA ILE A 4 -18.16 -13.31 22.26
C ILE A 4 -16.65 -13.54 22.13
N GLU A 5 -16.23 -14.51 21.31
CA GLU A 5 -14.81 -14.78 21.06
C GLU A 5 -14.22 -13.65 20.22
N TYR A 6 -14.91 -13.27 19.15
CA TYR A 6 -14.54 -12.12 18.32
C TYR A 6 -14.50 -10.81 19.13
N PHE A 7 -15.50 -10.58 20.00
CA PHE A 7 -15.52 -9.41 20.87
C PHE A 7 -14.32 -9.38 21.83
N ASN A 8 -13.95 -10.53 22.42
CA ASN A 8 -12.82 -10.60 23.35
C ASN A 8 -11.48 -10.41 22.62
N GLU A 9 -11.29 -11.02 21.46
CA GLU A 9 -10.09 -10.83 20.64
C GLU A 9 -9.87 -9.36 20.29
N PHE A 10 -10.95 -8.69 19.85
CA PHE A 10 -10.92 -7.29 19.48
C PHE A 10 -10.69 -6.37 20.69
N ASN A 11 -11.28 -6.71 21.85
CA ASN A 11 -11.02 -6.03 23.11
C ASN A 11 -9.55 -6.17 23.54
N ASP A 12 -8.98 -7.37 23.44
CA ASP A 12 -7.61 -7.65 23.86
C ASP A 12 -6.57 -6.97 22.94
N GLU A 13 -6.81 -6.95 21.63
CA GLU A 13 -6.00 -6.17 20.68
C GLU A 13 -6.03 -4.68 21.03
N THR A 14 -7.21 -4.15 21.35
CA THR A 14 -7.38 -2.73 21.68
C THR A 14 -6.66 -2.38 22.98
N ILE A 15 -6.74 -3.24 24.01
CA ILE A 15 -5.99 -3.07 25.27
C ILE A 15 -4.49 -3.05 25.00
N TYR A 16 -3.99 -3.98 24.18
CA TYR A 16 -2.58 -4.03 23.85
C TYR A 16 -2.09 -2.74 23.17
N LEU A 17 -2.87 -2.19 22.24
CA LEU A 17 -2.56 -0.93 21.56
C LEU A 17 -2.56 0.27 22.55
N VAL A 18 -3.54 0.30 23.47
CA VAL A 18 -3.63 1.34 24.51
C VAL A 18 -2.46 1.28 25.49
N GLU A 19 -2.10 0.10 26.00
CA GLU A 19 -0.95 -0.05 26.90
C GLU A 19 0.38 0.28 26.20
N SER A 20 0.47 -0.02 24.91
CA SER A 20 1.63 0.35 24.09
C SER A 20 1.76 1.87 23.97
N LYS A 21 0.64 2.60 24.05
CA LYS A 21 0.58 4.08 24.00
C LYS A 21 1.17 4.74 25.21
N GLU A 22 0.93 4.15 26.37
CA GLU A 22 1.45 4.67 27.62
C GLU A 22 2.96 4.47 27.74
N LYS A 23 3.53 3.50 27.02
CA LYS A 23 4.95 3.11 27.12
C LYS A 23 5.85 3.78 26.08
N LYS A 24 5.34 4.17 24.91
CA LYS A 24 6.11 4.80 23.82
C LYS A 24 5.26 5.82 23.04
N PRO A 25 5.85 6.90 22.51
CA PRO A 25 5.15 7.79 21.58
C PRO A 25 4.78 7.01 20.32
N ILE A 26 3.48 6.88 20.09
CA ILE A 26 2.90 6.10 19.00
C ILE A 26 2.86 6.95 17.70
N GLN A 27 2.94 6.29 16.54
CA GLN A 27 2.60 6.85 15.23
C GLN A 27 1.10 7.20 15.12
N GLN A 28 0.75 8.24 14.37
CA GLN A 28 -0.64 8.72 14.22
C GLN A 28 -1.64 7.60 13.82
N ASP A 29 -1.20 6.65 13.00
CA ASP A 29 -2.02 5.54 12.48
C ASP A 29 -2.61 4.62 13.57
N ASP A 30 -1.88 4.41 14.66
CA ASP A 30 -2.30 3.55 15.76
C ASP A 30 -3.31 4.26 16.68
N GLU A 31 -3.29 5.61 16.74
CA GLU A 31 -4.28 6.40 17.49
C GLU A 31 -5.65 6.34 16.79
N GLU A 32 -5.67 6.47 15.46
CA GLU A 32 -6.86 6.28 14.64
C GLU A 32 -7.40 4.83 14.76
N LYS A 33 -6.49 3.85 14.84
CA LYS A 33 -6.87 2.44 15.03
C LYS A 33 -7.51 2.18 16.40
N ILE A 34 -6.97 2.76 17.47
CA ILE A 34 -7.57 2.67 18.81
C ILE A 34 -8.99 3.26 18.81
N GLU A 35 -9.18 4.42 18.20
CA GLU A 35 -10.49 5.08 18.14
C GLU A 35 -11.51 4.26 17.33
N ALA A 36 -11.11 3.76 16.16
CA ALA A 36 -11.93 2.87 15.33
C ALA A 36 -12.32 1.59 16.09
N ASN A 37 -11.40 1.03 16.87
CA ASN A 37 -11.66 -0.15 17.66
C ASN A 37 -12.66 0.14 18.80
N ILE A 38 -12.50 1.25 19.52
CA ILE A 38 -13.44 1.65 20.56
C ILE A 38 -14.86 1.83 19.99
N LEU A 39 -14.99 2.47 18.82
CA LEU A 39 -16.28 2.63 18.14
C LEU A 39 -16.90 1.28 17.74
N THR A 40 -16.06 0.36 17.25
CA THR A 40 -16.51 -0.99 16.86
C THR A 40 -16.98 -1.78 18.08
N LEU A 41 -16.28 -1.71 19.22
CA LEU A 41 -16.72 -2.32 20.48
C LEU A 41 -18.06 -1.74 20.96
N LYS A 42 -18.24 -0.41 20.87
CA LYS A 42 -19.53 0.24 21.18
C LYS A 42 -20.65 -0.24 20.25
N TYR A 43 -20.36 -0.41 18.97
CA TYR A 43 -21.32 -0.92 17.99
C TYR A 43 -21.71 -2.39 18.27
N LEU A 44 -20.73 -3.25 18.54
CA LEU A 44 -20.97 -4.66 18.87
C LEU A 44 -21.81 -4.80 20.15
N LEU A 45 -21.59 -3.95 21.15
CA LEU A 45 -22.42 -3.92 22.37
C LEU A 45 -23.89 -3.59 22.09
N ASN A 46 -24.17 -2.70 21.13
CA ASN A 46 -25.55 -2.37 20.74
C ASN A 46 -26.26 -3.54 20.05
N GLN A 47 -25.53 -4.51 19.51
CA GLN A 47 -26.08 -5.72 18.91
C GLN A 47 -26.34 -6.84 19.94
N VAL A 48 -25.85 -6.70 21.17
CA VAL A 48 -26.11 -7.67 22.25
C VAL A 48 -27.56 -7.55 22.70
N THR A 49 -28.33 -8.61 22.45
CA THR A 49 -29.76 -8.66 22.80
C THR A 49 -29.98 -8.98 24.29
N GLU A 50 -29.05 -9.69 24.92
CA GLU A 50 -29.08 -10.02 26.34
C GLU A 50 -28.62 -8.83 27.20
N THR A 51 -29.57 -8.22 27.91
CA THR A 51 -29.31 -7.03 28.74
C THR A 51 -28.28 -7.27 29.84
N GLU A 52 -28.30 -8.43 30.50
CA GLU A 52 -27.33 -8.74 31.56
C GLU A 52 -25.89 -8.90 31.03
N LEU A 53 -25.74 -9.53 29.86
CA LEU A 53 -24.44 -9.70 29.20
C LEU A 53 -23.92 -8.35 28.72
N ARG A 54 -24.80 -7.56 28.11
CA ARG A 54 -24.49 -6.20 27.65
C ARG A 54 -24.00 -5.32 28.79
N ASP A 55 -24.71 -5.31 29.92
CA ASP A 55 -24.35 -4.47 31.07
C ASP A 55 -23.03 -4.93 31.71
N LYS A 56 -22.76 -6.24 31.78
CA LYS A 56 -21.45 -6.77 32.21
C LYS A 56 -20.31 -6.30 31.29
N LEU A 57 -20.49 -6.37 29.98
CA LEU A 57 -19.48 -5.96 29.01
C LEU A 57 -19.28 -4.44 29.00
N ILE A 58 -20.35 -3.66 29.15
CA ILE A 58 -20.27 -2.20 29.33
C ILE A 58 -19.47 -1.85 30.59
N ASN A 59 -19.71 -2.53 31.71
CA ASN A 59 -18.96 -2.31 32.95
C ASN A 59 -17.47 -2.68 32.79
N LYS A 60 -17.17 -3.78 32.09
CA LYS A 60 -15.79 -4.19 31.78
C LYS A 60 -15.08 -3.13 30.94
N LEU A 61 -15.71 -2.69 29.85
CA LEU A 61 -15.12 -1.70 28.93
C LEU A 61 -15.01 -0.30 29.56
N SER A 62 -16.01 0.15 30.32
CA SER A 62 -15.95 1.46 30.99
C SER A 62 -14.88 1.52 32.08
N SER A 63 -14.57 0.40 32.73
CA SER A 63 -13.43 0.30 33.65
C SER A 63 -12.08 0.40 32.93
N ILE A 64 -11.96 -0.19 31.74
CA ILE A 64 -10.69 -0.28 30.99
C ILE A 64 -10.40 1.03 30.24
N PHE A 65 -11.41 1.61 29.60
CA PHE A 65 -11.27 2.78 28.72
C PHE A 65 -11.66 4.09 29.39
N LYS A 66 -11.63 4.15 30.74
CA LYS A 66 -12.04 5.31 31.55
C LYS A 66 -11.30 6.61 31.17
N ASN A 67 -10.06 6.49 30.69
CA ASN A 67 -9.22 7.62 30.30
C ASN A 67 -9.32 7.99 28.80
N GLN A 68 -10.09 7.24 28.00
CA GLN A 68 -10.17 7.38 26.54
C GLN A 68 -11.60 7.62 26.04
N SER A 69 -12.36 8.46 26.74
CA SER A 69 -13.73 8.86 26.36
C SER A 69 -14.70 7.70 26.07
N PHE A 70 -14.58 6.61 26.82
CA PHE A 70 -15.58 5.54 26.82
C PHE A 70 -16.83 5.95 27.63
N GLU A 71 -17.54 6.97 27.14
CA GLU A 71 -18.93 7.18 27.51
C GLU A 71 -19.81 6.39 26.55
N ILE A 72 -20.50 5.41 27.10
CA ILE A 72 -21.73 4.90 26.51
C ILE A 72 -22.81 5.71 27.19
N THR A 73 -23.37 6.68 26.48
CA THR A 73 -24.58 7.37 26.93
C THR A 73 -25.67 6.29 26.97
N SER A 74 -25.83 5.65 28.14
CA SER A 74 -26.97 4.80 28.42
C SER A 74 -28.20 5.66 28.18
N GLN A 75 -28.90 5.42 27.06
CA GLN A 75 -30.04 6.20 26.63
C GLN A 75 -30.97 6.46 27.82
N PRO A 76 -31.09 7.71 28.32
CA PRO A 76 -32.18 8.02 29.21
C PRO A 76 -33.43 8.02 28.33
N LYS A 77 -34.38 7.15 28.68
CA LYS A 77 -35.74 7.04 28.13
C LYS A 77 -36.12 8.26 27.30
N LEU A 78 -36.24 8.06 25.98
CA LEU A 78 -36.68 9.04 25.00
C LEU A 78 -37.87 9.83 25.56
N SER A 79 -37.59 11.03 26.07
CA SER A 79 -38.62 12.04 26.25
C SER A 79 -38.77 12.75 24.90
N LYS A 80 -40.01 13.10 24.55
CA LYS A 80 -40.49 13.61 23.25
C LYS A 80 -39.78 14.87 22.68
N LYS A 81 -38.68 15.32 23.28
CA LYS A 81 -37.78 16.35 22.76
C LYS A 81 -36.66 15.82 21.84
N SER A 82 -36.54 14.50 21.71
CA SER A 82 -35.49 13.83 20.93
C SER A 82 -35.74 13.77 19.41
N GLU A 83 -36.97 13.98 18.94
CA GLU A 83 -37.30 13.84 17.51
C GLU A 83 -36.71 15.00 16.68
N GLU A 84 -36.78 16.24 17.17
CA GLU A 84 -36.19 17.41 16.48
C GLU A 84 -34.64 17.40 16.48
N ILE A 85 -34.01 16.87 17.54
CA ILE A 85 -32.54 16.79 17.63
C ILE A 85 -32.01 15.68 16.71
N ASN A 86 -32.72 14.56 16.60
CA ASN A 86 -32.33 13.47 15.71
C ASN A 86 -32.43 13.84 14.24
N GLU A 87 -33.45 14.60 13.81
CA GLU A 87 -33.53 15.07 12.41
C GLU A 87 -32.36 15.98 12.03
N ASN A 88 -31.97 16.90 12.93
CA ASN A 88 -30.83 17.79 12.68
C ASN A 88 -29.51 17.01 12.65
N LEU A 89 -29.34 16.02 13.53
CA LEU A 89 -28.16 15.16 13.55
C LEU A 89 -28.08 14.23 12.32
N THR A 90 -29.21 13.69 11.88
CA THR A 90 -29.27 12.85 10.65
C THR A 90 -28.98 13.67 9.40
N ASN A 91 -29.46 14.91 9.32
CA ASN A 91 -29.14 15.80 8.21
C ASN A 91 -27.64 16.14 8.18
N ILE A 92 -27.01 16.41 9.33
CA ILE A 92 -25.56 16.66 9.43
C ILE A 92 -24.76 15.41 9.02
N LEU A 93 -25.15 14.23 9.52
CA LEU A 93 -24.52 12.96 9.15
C LEU A 93 -24.67 12.64 7.66
N GLN A 94 -25.83 12.96 7.08
CA GLN A 94 -26.09 12.75 5.66
C GLN A 94 -25.23 13.67 4.79
N ASP A 95 -25.06 14.93 5.19
CA ASP A 95 -24.16 15.87 4.52
C ASP A 95 -22.70 15.44 4.62
N ASP A 96 -22.26 14.96 5.79
CA ASP A 96 -20.88 14.47 5.95
C ASP A 96 -20.65 13.15 5.21
N LEU A 97 -21.64 12.27 5.16
CA LEU A 97 -21.59 11.06 4.33
C LEU A 97 -21.50 11.41 2.83
N LEU A 98 -22.24 12.43 2.37
CA LEU A 98 -22.17 12.94 1.00
C LEU A 98 -20.80 13.58 0.70
N LYS A 99 -20.24 14.34 1.62
CA LYS A 99 -18.87 14.89 1.51
C LYS A 99 -17.84 13.77 1.44
N CYS A 100 -17.90 12.78 2.32
CA CYS A 100 -17.00 11.64 2.31
C CYS A 100 -17.14 10.81 1.02
N SER A 101 -18.37 10.57 0.56
CA SER A 101 -18.65 9.88 -0.70
C SER A 101 -18.10 10.63 -1.92
N SER A 102 -18.30 11.94 -1.98
CA SER A 102 -17.75 12.77 -3.07
C SER A 102 -16.21 12.85 -3.04
N ALA A 103 -15.61 12.94 -1.85
CA ALA A 103 -14.16 12.86 -1.67
C ALA A 103 -13.61 11.49 -2.09
N LEU A 104 -14.29 10.41 -1.73
CA LEU A 104 -13.94 9.05 -2.14
C LEU A 104 -14.02 8.87 -3.65
N LYS A 105 -15.10 9.36 -4.28
CA LYS A 105 -15.26 9.36 -5.74
C LYS A 105 -14.11 10.11 -6.42
N ARG A 106 -13.74 11.29 -5.90
CA ARG A 106 -12.61 12.07 -6.43
C ARG A 106 -11.29 11.31 -6.29
N ARG A 107 -11.04 10.69 -5.14
CA ARG A 107 -9.85 9.84 -4.92
C ARG A 107 -9.82 8.65 -5.87
N ALA A 108 -10.96 8.00 -6.13
CA ALA A 108 -11.05 6.89 -7.07
C ALA A 108 -10.73 7.33 -8.51
N VAL A 109 -11.19 8.51 -8.94
CA VAL A 109 -10.86 9.08 -10.25
C VAL A 109 -9.36 9.37 -10.34
N THR A 110 -8.78 10.07 -9.35
CA THR A 110 -7.34 10.35 -9.34
C THR A 110 -6.50 9.08 -9.29
N PHE A 111 -6.96 8.04 -8.59
CA PHE A 111 -6.30 6.74 -8.58
C PHE A 111 -6.31 6.10 -9.98
N ALA A 112 -7.46 6.11 -10.66
CA ALA A 112 -7.57 5.58 -12.02
C ALA A 112 -6.67 6.33 -13.01
N GLU A 113 -6.59 7.67 -12.91
CA GLU A 113 -5.69 8.50 -13.72
C GLU A 113 -4.22 8.12 -13.49
N LYS A 114 -3.78 8.00 -12.24
CA LYS A 114 -2.41 7.59 -11.90
C LYS A 114 -2.06 6.19 -12.38
N VAL A 115 -3.01 5.25 -12.32
CA VAL A 115 -2.80 3.88 -12.83
C VAL A 115 -2.58 3.88 -14.34
N GLU A 116 -3.29 4.73 -15.09
CA GLU A 116 -3.08 4.83 -16.54
C GLU A 116 -1.75 5.52 -16.86
N GLU A 117 -1.33 6.53 -16.07
CA GLU A 117 0.00 7.14 -16.17
C GLU A 117 1.12 6.11 -15.91
N ASP A 118 1.01 5.32 -14.83
CA ASP A 118 1.96 4.26 -14.51
C ASP A 118 2.07 3.23 -15.65
N LYS A 119 0.93 2.89 -16.27
CA LYS A 119 0.89 1.97 -17.42
C LYS A 119 1.63 2.54 -18.64
N GLU A 120 1.52 3.84 -18.89
CA GLU A 120 2.29 4.52 -19.95
C GLU A 120 3.80 4.51 -19.64
N ILE A 121 4.19 4.75 -18.38
CA ILE A 121 5.59 4.69 -17.94
C ILE A 121 6.16 3.29 -18.11
N VAL A 122 5.42 2.25 -17.73
CA VAL A 122 5.83 0.85 -17.91
C VAL A 122 6.02 0.54 -19.39
N LYS A 123 5.09 0.98 -20.25
CA LYS A 123 5.21 0.79 -21.70
C LYS A 123 6.47 1.46 -22.26
N ASN A 124 6.70 2.73 -21.91
CA ASN A 124 7.89 3.47 -22.34
C ASN A 124 9.18 2.81 -21.85
N THR A 125 9.21 2.36 -20.60
CA THR A 125 10.35 1.65 -20.01
C THR A 125 10.63 0.35 -20.77
N ASN A 126 9.58 -0.41 -21.10
CA ASN A 126 9.71 -1.66 -21.84
C ASN A 126 10.25 -1.42 -23.26
N GLU A 127 9.78 -0.37 -23.95
CA GLU A 127 10.30 0.02 -25.27
C GLU A 127 11.78 0.44 -25.21
N ILE A 128 12.22 1.12 -24.14
CA ILE A 128 13.63 1.49 -23.93
C ILE A 128 14.47 0.23 -23.71
N ILE A 129 14.02 -0.69 -22.86
CA ILE A 129 14.71 -1.96 -22.60
C ILE A 129 14.84 -2.77 -23.88
N GLU A 130 13.76 -2.91 -24.66
CA GLU A 130 13.78 -3.65 -25.93
C GLU A 130 14.80 -3.06 -26.91
N LYS A 131 14.81 -1.72 -27.06
CA LYS A 131 15.82 -1.02 -27.87
C LYS A 131 17.24 -1.27 -27.36
N GLN A 132 17.45 -1.27 -26.05
CA GLN A 132 18.77 -1.55 -25.47
C GLN A 132 19.20 -2.99 -25.69
N VAL A 133 18.31 -3.96 -25.56
CA VAL A 133 18.58 -5.38 -25.82
C VAL A 133 18.96 -5.58 -27.28
N VAL A 134 18.19 -5.03 -28.23
CA VAL A 134 18.51 -5.10 -29.67
C VAL A 134 19.85 -4.44 -29.97
N LYS A 135 20.13 -3.26 -29.39
CA LYS A 135 21.41 -2.57 -29.58
C LYS A 135 22.58 -3.38 -29.00
N THR A 136 22.37 -4.05 -27.88
CA THR A 136 23.39 -4.89 -27.23
C THR A 136 23.66 -6.14 -28.06
N ASP A 137 22.63 -6.80 -28.59
CA ASP A 137 22.78 -7.94 -29.50
C ASP A 137 23.53 -7.55 -30.79
N LEU A 138 23.19 -6.39 -31.38
CA LEU A 138 23.92 -5.84 -32.53
C LEU A 138 25.40 -5.57 -32.20
N ASN A 139 25.69 -4.97 -31.05
CA ASN A 139 27.06 -4.71 -30.62
C ASN A 139 27.84 -6.02 -30.39
N LEU A 140 27.22 -7.04 -29.81
CA LEU A 140 27.83 -8.36 -29.62
C LEU A 140 28.11 -9.05 -30.95
N LYS A 141 27.20 -8.97 -31.92
CA LYS A 141 27.41 -9.48 -33.29
C LYS A 141 28.58 -8.78 -33.96
N ASN A 142 28.64 -7.45 -33.90
CA ASN A 142 29.73 -6.67 -34.48
C ASN A 142 31.08 -6.97 -33.80
N MET A 143 31.12 -7.16 -32.47
CA MET A 143 32.34 -7.57 -31.77
C MET A 143 32.81 -8.95 -32.22
N ARG A 144 31.89 -9.90 -32.42
CA ARG A 144 32.21 -11.25 -32.90
C ARG A 144 32.75 -11.26 -34.34
N GLU A 145 32.31 -10.33 -35.19
CA GLU A 145 32.87 -10.17 -36.55
C GLU A 145 34.30 -9.62 -36.54
N VAL A 146 34.63 -8.72 -35.60
CA VAL A 146 35.99 -8.15 -35.46
C VAL A 146 37.00 -9.20 -34.97
N GLU A 147 36.57 -10.22 -34.22
CA GLU A 147 37.39 -11.38 -33.86
C GLU A 147 37.73 -12.31 -35.05
N GLY A 148 37.15 -12.06 -36.24
CA GLY A 148 37.38 -12.87 -37.46
C GLY A 148 38.78 -12.73 -38.08
N LEU A 149 39.60 -11.76 -37.66
CA LEU A 149 41.00 -11.66 -38.04
C LEU A 149 41.85 -12.61 -37.18
N SER A 150 41.92 -13.87 -37.62
CA SER A 150 42.82 -14.85 -37.00
C SER A 150 44.26 -14.35 -37.04
N LEU A 151 44.97 -14.40 -35.92
CA LEU A 151 46.42 -14.11 -35.86
C LEU A 151 47.22 -14.89 -36.91
N TYR A 152 46.72 -16.06 -37.33
CA TYR A 152 47.27 -16.87 -38.39
C TYR A 152 47.22 -16.18 -39.77
N SER A 153 46.14 -15.46 -40.11
CA SER A 153 46.05 -14.75 -41.39
C SER A 153 47.00 -13.56 -41.44
N ILE A 154 47.17 -12.85 -40.32
CA ILE A 154 48.14 -11.76 -40.18
C ILE A 154 49.58 -12.28 -40.32
N PHE A 155 49.89 -13.42 -39.69
CA PHE A 155 51.19 -14.08 -39.80
C PHE A 155 51.49 -14.54 -41.23
N LEU A 156 50.53 -15.18 -41.91
CA LEU A 156 50.71 -15.57 -43.31
C LEU A 156 50.92 -14.36 -44.22
N PHE A 157 50.16 -13.28 -44.02
CA PHE A 157 50.31 -12.07 -44.83
C PHE A 157 51.68 -11.43 -44.64
N THR A 158 52.17 -11.32 -43.40
CA THR A 158 53.51 -10.79 -43.12
C THR A 158 54.62 -11.68 -43.66
N LEU A 159 54.47 -13.01 -43.59
CA LEU A 159 55.42 -13.96 -44.16
C LEU A 159 55.48 -13.86 -45.70
N VAL A 160 54.34 -13.78 -46.38
CA VAL A 160 54.28 -13.58 -47.84
C VAL A 160 54.89 -12.24 -48.23
N LEU A 161 54.60 -11.17 -47.48
CA LEU A 161 55.17 -9.85 -47.73
C LEU A 161 56.69 -9.85 -47.53
N PHE A 162 57.21 -10.55 -46.53
CA PHE A 162 58.65 -10.75 -46.34
C PHE A 162 59.29 -11.43 -47.56
N PHE A 163 58.68 -12.50 -48.08
CA PHE A 163 59.18 -13.18 -49.28
C PHE A 163 59.13 -12.28 -50.52
N ALA A 164 58.06 -11.52 -50.70
CA ALA A 164 57.94 -10.59 -51.82
C ALA A 164 59.04 -9.51 -51.77
N VAL A 165 59.26 -8.90 -50.60
CA VAL A 165 60.31 -7.90 -50.41
C VAL A 165 61.70 -8.52 -50.56
N TYR A 166 61.94 -9.70 -49.99
CA TYR A 166 63.21 -10.42 -50.13
C TYR A 166 63.50 -10.75 -51.59
N PHE A 167 62.49 -11.17 -52.35
CA PHE A 167 62.62 -11.47 -53.77
C PHE A 167 62.98 -10.21 -54.57
N VAL A 168 62.29 -9.09 -54.32
CA VAL A 168 62.61 -7.81 -54.95
C VAL A 168 64.03 -7.36 -54.60
N MET A 169 64.46 -7.45 -53.34
CA MET A 169 65.82 -7.04 -52.94
C MET A 169 66.94 -7.95 -53.48
N THR A 170 66.64 -9.21 -53.75
CA THR A 170 67.65 -10.20 -54.16
C THR A 170 67.76 -10.35 -55.68
N PHE A 171 66.64 -10.19 -56.40
CA PHE A 171 66.56 -10.49 -57.83
C PHE A 171 66.26 -9.28 -58.73
N LEU A 172 65.98 -8.12 -58.16
CA LEU A 172 65.75 -6.85 -58.88
C LEU A 172 66.88 -5.87 -58.56
#